data_AF-A0A7F5RE43-F1
#
_entry.id   AF-A0A7F5RE43-F1
#
_cell.length_a   1.000
_cell.length_b   1.000
_cell.length_c   1.000
_cell.angle_alpha   90.00
_cell.angle_beta   90.00
_cell.angle_gamma   90.00
#
_symmetry.space_group_name_H-M   'P 1'
#
loop_
_entity.id
_entity.type
_entity.pdbx_description
1 polymer ?
#
loop_
_entity_poly.entity_id
_entity_poly.type
_entity_poly.pdbx_seq_one_letter_code
_entity_poly.pdbx_strand_id
1 'polypeptide(L)' 'MCSVFLPEEDRVVNIMSNHLDPVRPQRGDAFKVIIGEEREATGELLSIDLHEGVVKIKTDIKLMPLSSLCKMRKPDH' A
#
# COMPACT_ATOMS: atom_id res chain seq x y z
N MET A 1 5.42 -16.25 5.60
CA MET A 1 4.43 -16.93 4.73
C MET A 1 3.20 -16.05 4.68
N CYS A 2 2.72 -15.71 3.48
CA CYS A 2 1.56 -14.87 3.26
C CYS A 2 0.47 -15.69 2.58
N SER A 3 -0.78 -15.50 3.02
CA SER A 3 -1.97 -16.02 2.34
C SER A 3 -2.46 -14.93 1.39
N VAL A 4 -2.44 -15.20 0.08
CA VAL A 4 -2.75 -14.23 -0.97
C VAL A 4 -3.89 -14.77 -1.82
N PHE A 5 -4.93 -13.96 -2.02
CA PHE A 5 -6.02 -14.25 -2.95
C PHE A 5 -5.64 -13.75 -4.35
N LEU A 6 -5.71 -14.62 -5.35
CA LEU A 6 -5.46 -14.31 -6.77
C LEU A 6 -6.81 -14.18 -7.49
N PRO A 7 -7.26 -12.96 -7.86
CA PRO A 7 -8.60 -12.75 -8.40
C PRO A 7 -8.87 -13.47 -9.72
N GLU A 8 -7.89 -13.55 -10.62
CA GLU A 8 -8.05 -14.22 -11.92
C GLU A 8 -8.22 -15.75 -11.80
N GLU A 9 -7.67 -16.33 -10.73
CA GLU A 9 -7.69 -17.76 -10.48
C GLU A 9 -8.75 -18.17 -9.43
N ASP A 10 -9.44 -17.18 -8.84
CA ASP A 10 -10.42 -17.31 -7.77
C ASP A 10 -10.00 -18.27 -6.65
N ARG A 11 -8.74 -18.14 -6.20
CA ARG A 11 -8.17 -19.01 -5.15
C ARG A 11 -7.20 -18.29 -4.24
N VAL A 12 -6.96 -18.92 -3.10
CA VAL A 12 -5.95 -18.52 -2.12
C VAL A 12 -4.72 -19.39 -2.26
N VAL A 13 -3.54 -18.76 -2.26
CA VAL A 13 -2.24 -19.42 -2.29
C VAL A 13 -1.39 -18.98 -1.11
N ASN A 14 -0.56 -19.90 -0.59
CA ASN A 14 0.44 -19.60 0.42
C ASN A 14 1.79 -19.35 -0.26
N ILE A 15 2.28 -18.12 -0.18
CA ILE A 15 3.51 -17.68 -0.85
C ILE A 15 4.48 -17.10 0.17
N MET A 16 5.78 -17.36 0.01
CA MET A 16 6.81 -16.73 0.83
C MET A 16 6.86 -15.22 0.56
N SER A 17 6.97 -14.41 1.60
CA SER A 17 6.88 -12.94 1.47
C SER A 17 7.96 -12.34 0.57
N ASN A 18 9.11 -13.01 0.42
CA ASN A 18 10.20 -12.62 -0.48
C ASN A 18 9.92 -12.91 -1.97
N HIS A 19 8.83 -13.59 -2.30
CA HIS A 19 8.35 -13.77 -3.68
C HIS A 19 7.25 -12.76 -4.04
N LEU A 20 7.01 -11.76 -3.19
CA LEU A 20 6.00 -10.73 -3.38
C LEU A 20 6.67 -9.36 -3.37
N ASP A 21 6.28 -8.50 -4.31
CA ASP A 21 6.63 -7.09 -4.28
C ASP A 21 5.40 -6.24 -3.90
N PRO A 22 5.58 -5.19 -3.09
CA PRO A 22 4.50 -4.28 -2.76
C PRO A 22 4.05 -3.51 -4.00
N VAL A 23 2.74 -3.39 -4.19
CA VAL A 23 2.17 -2.60 -5.27
C VAL A 23 2.26 -1.12 -4.88
N ARG A 24 3.01 -0.33 -5.65
CA ARG A 24 3.13 1.12 -5.42
C ARG A 24 1.76 1.80 -5.61
N PRO A 25 1.27 2.58 -4.62
CA PRO A 25 0.03 3.34 -4.77
C PRO A 25 0.17 4.49 -5.78
N GLN A 26 -0.94 4.86 -6.43
CA GLN A 26 -1.06 6.05 -7.27
C GLN A 26 -1.90 7.13 -6.59
N ARG A 27 -1.91 8.35 -7.15
CA ARG A 27 -2.74 9.45 -6.65
C ARG A 27 -4.20 9.01 -6.53
N GLY A 28 -4.80 9.24 -5.37
CA GLY A 28 -6.17 8.86 -5.02
C GLY A 28 -6.33 7.40 -4.57
N ASP A 29 -5.26 6.59 -4.57
CA ASP A 29 -5.31 5.26 -3.97
C ASP A 29 -5.23 5.34 -2.45
N ALA A 30 -5.98 4.43 -1.80
CA ALA A 30 -5.73 4.08 -0.42
C ALA A 30 -4.44 3.27 -0.30
N PHE A 31 -3.68 3.50 0.76
CA PHE A 31 -2.43 2.80 1.02
C PHE A 31 -2.33 2.37 2.49
N LYS A 32 -1.40 1.46 2.74
CA LYS A 32 -0.92 1.09 4.07
C LYS A 32 0.59 1.27 4.14
N VAL A 33 1.09 1.82 5.25
CA VAL A 33 2.52 1.90 5.55
C VAL A 33 3.02 0.52 5.95
N ILE A 34 4.02 0.00 5.24
CA ILE A 34 4.56 -1.35 5.44
C ILE A 34 5.91 -1.39 6.14
N ILE A 35 6.62 -0.25 6.20
CA ILE A 35 7.96 -0.11 6.79
C ILE A 35 8.06 1.25 7.51
N GLY A 36 8.83 1.32 8.60
CA GLY A 36 9.10 2.55 9.34
C GLY A 36 8.27 2.71 10.62
N GLU A 37 8.35 3.87 11.25
CA GLU A 37 7.72 4.15 12.55
C GLU A 37 6.18 4.10 12.48
N GLU A 38 5.62 4.53 11.36
CA GLU A 38 4.17 4.54 11.15
C GLU A 38 3.65 3.27 10.46
N ARG A 39 4.38 2.17 10.56
CA ARG A 39 3.94 0.87 10.05
C ARG A 39 2.52 0.57 10.56
N GLU A 40 1.72 -0.01 9.68
CA GLU A 40 0.30 -0.29 9.86
C GLU A 40 -0.65 0.91 9.71
N ALA A 41 -0.15 2.15 9.66
CA ALA A 41 -1.00 3.30 9.36
C ALA A 41 -1.60 3.19 7.94
N THR A 42 -2.81 3.71 7.77
CA THR A 42 -3.52 3.75 6.49
C THR A 42 -3.87 5.18 6.12
N GLY A 43 -4.00 5.44 4.83
CA GLY A 43 -4.27 6.79 4.35
C GLY A 43 -4.55 6.83 2.85
N GLU A 44 -4.57 8.05 2.32
CA GLU A 44 -4.77 8.35 0.90
C GLU A 44 -3.53 9.06 0.33
N LEU A 45 -3.08 8.63 -0.85
CA LEU A 45 -1.98 9.30 -1.55
C LEU A 45 -2.51 10.49 -2.34
N LEU A 46 -2.14 11.71 -1.95
CA LEU A 46 -2.65 12.95 -2.55
C LEU A 46 -1.88 13.36 -3.82
N SER A 47 -0.56 13.21 -3.80
CA SER A 47 0.32 13.48 -4.94
C SER A 47 1.65 12.75 -4.79
N ILE A 48 2.41 12.71 -5.88
CA ILE A 48 3.75 12.11 -5.94
C ILE A 48 4.73 13.18 -6.38
N ASP A 49 5.85 13.28 -5.68
CA ASP A 49 7.02 14.04 -6.12
C ASP A 49 8.23 13.10 -6.13
N LEU A 50 8.69 12.74 -7.32
CA LEU A 50 9.78 11.79 -7.55
C LEU A 50 9.61 10.46 -6.77
N HIS A 51 10.31 10.33 -5.65
CA HIS A 51 10.36 9.15 -4.79
C HIS A 51 9.53 9.30 -3.51
N GLU A 52 8.93 10.46 -3.29
CA GLU A 52 8.10 10.77 -2.12
C GLU A 52 6.63 10.95 -2.52
N GLY A 53 5.76 10.60 -1.59
CA GLY A 53 4.32 10.80 -1.68
C GLY A 53 3.88 11.84 -0.67
N VAL A 54 3.07 12.80 -1.10
CA VAL A 54 2.27 13.61 -0.18
C VAL A 54 1.08 12.75 0.22
N VAL A 55 1.06 12.32 1.47
CA VAL A 55 0.04 11.41 1.99
C VAL A 55 -0.83 12.10 3.03
N LYS A 56 -2.09 11.70 3.08
CA LYS A 56 -3.02 12.05 4.16
C LYS A 56 -3.25 10.83 5.04
N ILE A 57 -2.84 10.91 6.30
CA ILE A 57 -3.12 9.91 7.33
C ILE A 57 -4.00 10.56 8.38
N LYS A 58 -5.27 10.13 8.49
CA LYS A 58 -6.29 10.79 9.32
C LYS A 58 -6.46 12.27 8.92
N THR A 59 -5.98 13.19 9.75
CA THR A 59 -6.02 14.65 9.54
C THR A 59 -4.69 15.21 9.08
N ASP A 60 -3.61 14.44 9.18
CA ASP A 60 -2.25 14.95 9.00
C ASP A 60 -1.79 14.71 7.57
N ILE A 61 -1.20 15.75 6.98
CA ILE A 61 -0.56 15.70 5.67
C ILE A 61 0.95 15.69 5.88
N LYS A 62 1.63 14.71 5.32
CA LYS A 62 3.08 14.57 5.42
C LYS A 62 3.68 13.97 4.16
N LEU A 63 4.99 14.12 4.02
CA LEU A 63 5.79 13.46 3.01
C LEU A 63 6.23 12.08 3.53
N MET A 64 6.09 11.06 2.69
CA MET A 64 6.59 9.72 3.00
C MET A 64 7.28 9.12 1.77
N PRO A 65 8.38 8.37 1.95
CA PRO A 65 9.02 7.66 0.85
C PRO A 65 8.06 6.60 0.29
N LEU A 66 7.90 6.56 -1.03
CA LEU A 66 6.94 5.66 -1.68
C LEU A 66 7.30 4.18 -1.51
N SER A 67 8.56 3.87 -1.24
CA SER A 67 9.04 2.52 -0.89
C SER A 67 8.49 2.01 0.45
N SER A 68 7.97 2.90 1.31
CA SER A 68 7.32 2.53 2.57
C SER A 68 5.81 2.26 2.43
N LEU A 69 5.23 2.51 1.26
CA LEU A 69 3.78 2.48 1.05
C LEU A 69 3.38 1.31 0.14
N CYS A 70 2.29 0.63 0.47
CA CYS A 70 1.68 -0.41 -0.37
C CYS A 70 0.20 -0.09 -0.63
N LYS A 71 -0.24 -0.25 -1.88
CA LYS A 71 -1.61 -0.01 -2.31
C LYS A 71 -2.58 -0.97 -1.62
N MET A 72 -3.68 -0.42 -1.11
CA MET A 72 -4.80 -1.22 -0.61
C MET A 72 -5.78 -1.53 -1.74
N ARG A 73 -6.35 -2.74 -1.71
CA ARG A 73 -7.48 -3.11 -2.58
C ARG A 73 -8.66 -2.20 -2.24
N LYS A 74 -9.32 -1.64 -3.26
CA LYS A 74 -10.61 -0.97 -3.08
C LYS A 74 -11.67 -2.03 -2.76
N PRO A 75 -12.55 -1.84 -1.78
CA PRO A 75 -13.68 -2.74 -1.60
C PRO A 75 -14.49 -2.77 -2.91
N ASP A 76 -14.80 -3.97 -3.41
CA ASP A 76 -15.68 -4.11 -4.57
C ASP A 76 -17.09 -3.66 -4.13
N HIS A 77 -17.69 -2.75 -4.90
CA HIS A 77 -19.08 -2.31 -4.73
C HIS A 77 -20.03 -3.23 -5.49
#